data_AF-A0A8J5HQS6-F1
#
_entry.id   AF-A0A8J5HQS6-F1
#
_cell.length_a   1.000
_cell.length_b   1.000
_cell.length_c   1.000
_cell.angle_alpha   90.00
_cell.angle_beta   90.00
_cell.angle_gamma   90.00
#
_symmetry.space_group_name_H-M   'P 1'
#
loop_
_entity.id
_entity.type
_entity.pdbx_description
1 polymer ?
#
loop_
_entity_poly.entity_id
_entity_poly.type
_entity_poly.pdbx_seq_one_letter_code
_entity_poly.pdbx_strand_id
1 'polypeptide(L)'
;MGAATSTMNRVNDDKLAVRDSDGNYIATQLVEVDNITSSLRRLYVEAYLGVSPKETPKYWLIFQVSIPPIGWNTYFISKDSQKGLRFSFWASEVDIPINQSFLWYEASSGDAADGQASGAYIFRPDGAPPVPSSSSGVMPKHHAGPYRHAGQMSCKSEENLPCGLPSPDDRSVIRVYKEKEHAEIEFTIGPIPTDDGTGKEVITRLMTNMVTNSTFYTDSNGRDFLKRVRDYRADWNLQVTQPVSGNYYPLNLGIYSTDGKSELSVLVDRGVGGSSIKDGEIEIMLHRRLLYDDSRGVAEALDEQVCVNYACEGLTVRGNYYLSVDQFGSGAHWRRTFGQQIYSPLLLAFAHADEESWKSSHVMNATTMDHGYNLPPNVAIITLQDLHDGSVLLRLAHLYEAGEDVLNSRLSNVDLKKVFAGKTIKELRETNLSANQDKSGMKRKKWRVADDPGSSSAPIRGRPVDNTTLVVELGPMEIRTFLLKF
;
A
#
# COMPACT_ATOMS: atom_id res chain seq x y z
N MET A 1 4.89 -16.84 -14.65
CA MET A 1 3.74 -16.27 -15.40
C MET A 1 3.55 -14.86 -14.86
N GLY A 2 3.43 -13.87 -15.73
CA GLY A 2 3.23 -12.48 -15.33
C GLY A 2 2.03 -12.31 -14.42
N ALA A 3 2.11 -11.40 -13.45
CA ALA A 3 0.98 -11.09 -12.59
C ALA A 3 -0.09 -10.34 -13.41
N ALA A 4 -1.27 -10.94 -13.57
CA ALA A 4 -2.40 -10.25 -14.17
C ALA A 4 -2.83 -9.10 -13.25
N THR A 5 -2.81 -7.87 -13.78
CA THR A 5 -3.16 -6.65 -13.01
C THR A 5 -4.09 -5.79 -13.84
N SER A 6 -5.04 -5.09 -13.21
CA SER A 6 -5.94 -4.17 -13.92
C SER A 6 -5.31 -2.80 -14.05
N THR A 7 -5.46 -2.15 -15.20
CA THR A 7 -5.11 -0.73 -15.40
C THR A 7 -6.36 0.12 -15.49
N MET A 8 -6.26 1.43 -15.20
CA MET A 8 -7.39 2.36 -15.19
C MET A 8 -7.00 3.66 -15.90
N ASN A 9 -7.58 3.91 -17.07
CA ASN A 9 -7.17 4.99 -17.98
C ASN A 9 -8.30 6.00 -18.22
N ARG A 10 -8.00 7.30 -18.25
CA ARG A 10 -9.00 8.36 -18.45
C ARG A 10 -9.30 8.53 -19.95
N VAL A 11 -10.57 8.41 -20.33
CA VAL A 11 -11.02 8.47 -21.73
C VAL A 11 -12.32 9.28 -21.90
N ASN A 12 -12.51 9.81 -23.12
CA ASN A 12 -13.69 10.60 -23.49
C ASN A 12 -14.70 9.83 -24.36
N ASP A 13 -14.26 8.74 -24.98
CA ASP A 13 -15.03 7.96 -25.95
C ASP A 13 -15.53 6.66 -25.31
N ASP A 14 -16.79 6.30 -25.56
CA ASP A 14 -17.44 5.09 -25.05
C ASP A 14 -17.31 3.89 -26.01
N LYS A 15 -16.70 4.09 -27.18
CA LYS A 15 -16.50 3.08 -28.24
C LYS A 15 -15.03 2.75 -28.43
N LEU A 16 -14.34 2.43 -27.33
CA LEU A 16 -12.95 2.01 -27.34
C LEU A 16 -12.81 0.50 -27.27
N ALA A 17 -11.97 -0.04 -28.13
CA ALA A 17 -11.49 -1.42 -28.07
C ALA A 17 -10.02 -1.42 -27.60
N VAL A 18 -9.65 -2.50 -26.91
CA VAL A 18 -8.27 -2.74 -26.46
C VAL A 18 -7.78 -4.04 -27.09
N ARG A 19 -6.61 -4.00 -27.72
CA ARG A 19 -5.92 -5.17 -28.27
C ARG A 19 -4.57 -5.36 -27.59
N ASP A 20 -4.16 -6.61 -27.39
CA ASP A 20 -2.80 -6.93 -26.98
C ASP A 20 -1.79 -6.86 -28.13
N SER A 21 -0.53 -7.17 -27.84
CA SER A 21 0.56 -7.21 -28.82
C SER A 21 0.28 -8.16 -29.99
N ASP A 22 -0.47 -9.24 -29.75
CA ASP A 22 -0.77 -10.30 -30.70
C ASP A 22 -2.04 -10.00 -31.52
N GLY A 23 -2.73 -8.90 -31.21
CA GLY A 23 -3.93 -8.44 -31.89
C GLY A 23 -5.23 -9.01 -31.32
N ASN A 24 -5.17 -9.75 -30.20
CA ASN A 24 -6.37 -10.27 -29.55
C ASN A 24 -7.11 -9.16 -28.80
N TYR A 25 -8.43 -9.20 -28.86
CA TYR A 25 -9.26 -8.27 -28.07
C TYR A 25 -9.21 -8.62 -26.59
N ILE A 26 -8.95 -7.60 -25.78
CA ILE A 26 -8.96 -7.69 -24.32
C ILE A 26 -10.33 -7.26 -23.81
N ALA A 27 -10.86 -7.97 -22.83
CA ALA A 27 -12.09 -7.59 -22.16
C ALA A 27 -11.91 -6.26 -21.43
N THR A 28 -12.81 -5.32 -21.70
CA THR A 28 -12.76 -3.97 -21.14
C THR A 28 -14.00 -3.64 -20.31
N GLN A 29 -13.85 -2.69 -19.42
CA GLN A 29 -14.95 -2.06 -18.68
C GLN A 29 -14.79 -0.55 -18.72
N LEU A 30 -15.90 0.16 -18.89
CA LEU A 30 -15.97 1.61 -18.72
C LEU A 30 -16.67 1.92 -17.41
N VAL A 31 -16.09 2.82 -16.62
CA VAL A 31 -16.67 3.34 -15.37
C VAL A 31 -16.76 4.85 -15.49
N GLU A 32 -17.92 5.45 -15.21
CA GLU A 32 -18.07 6.90 -15.27
C GLU A 32 -17.18 7.60 -14.24
N VAL A 33 -16.63 8.74 -14.62
CA VAL A 33 -15.90 9.62 -13.69
C VAL A 33 -16.93 10.34 -12.82
N ASP A 34 -16.76 10.23 -11.51
CA ASP A 34 -17.68 10.82 -10.55
C ASP A 34 -17.46 12.34 -10.32
N ASN A 35 -18.44 13.00 -9.73
CA ASN A 35 -18.42 14.45 -9.48
C ASN A 35 -17.31 14.89 -8.50
N ILE A 36 -16.96 14.07 -7.51
CA ILE A 36 -15.92 14.39 -6.52
C ILE A 36 -14.55 14.38 -7.20
N THR A 37 -14.26 13.33 -7.97
CA THR A 37 -13.05 13.26 -8.80
C THR A 37 -12.98 14.40 -9.81
N SER A 38 -14.11 14.78 -10.41
CA SER A 38 -14.18 15.92 -11.34
C SER A 38 -13.88 17.25 -10.66
N SER A 39 -14.38 17.46 -9.44
CA SER A 39 -14.16 18.66 -8.64
C SER A 39 -12.71 18.78 -8.19
N LEU A 40 -12.13 17.70 -7.66
CA LEU A 40 -10.71 17.63 -7.32
C LEU A 40 -9.82 17.90 -8.53
N ARG A 41 -10.13 17.31 -9.68
CA ARG A 41 -9.37 17.54 -10.91
C ARG A 41 -9.36 19.02 -11.28
N ARG A 42 -10.50 19.71 -11.21
CA ARG A 42 -10.58 21.14 -11.53
C ARG A 42 -9.66 21.96 -10.63
N LEU A 43 -9.75 21.77 -9.32
CA LEU A 43 -8.97 22.52 -8.35
C LEU A 43 -7.47 22.18 -8.41
N TYR A 44 -7.12 20.91 -8.27
CA TYR A 44 -5.72 20.49 -8.10
C TYR A 44 -4.91 20.55 -9.39
N VAL A 45 -5.52 20.42 -10.57
CA VAL A 45 -4.79 20.65 -11.82
C VAL A 45 -4.37 22.11 -11.94
N GLU A 46 -5.25 23.05 -11.56
CA GLU A 46 -4.92 24.47 -11.56
C GLU A 46 -3.91 24.81 -10.47
N ALA A 47 -4.06 24.28 -9.25
CA ALA A 47 -3.10 24.47 -8.16
C ALA A 47 -1.69 23.96 -8.51
N TYR A 48 -1.59 22.81 -9.18
CA TYR A 48 -0.30 22.19 -9.50
C TYR A 48 0.34 22.70 -10.80
N LEU A 49 -0.46 23.02 -11.82
CA LEU A 49 0.04 23.37 -13.15
C LEU A 49 -0.19 24.85 -13.51
N GLY A 50 -0.92 25.61 -12.69
CA GLY A 50 -1.28 27.01 -12.95
C GLY A 50 -2.31 27.22 -14.05
N VAL A 51 -2.91 26.14 -14.57
CA VAL A 51 -3.89 26.19 -15.67
C VAL A 51 -5.07 25.28 -15.42
N SER A 52 -6.29 25.77 -15.68
CA SER A 52 -7.49 24.95 -15.55
C SER A 52 -7.55 23.89 -16.67
N PRO A 53 -7.99 22.66 -16.36
CA PRO A 53 -8.12 21.62 -17.37
C PRO A 53 -9.22 21.96 -18.38
N LYS A 54 -8.91 21.88 -19.69
CA LYS A 54 -9.85 22.19 -20.78
C LYS A 54 -10.94 21.14 -20.99
N GLU A 55 -10.64 19.88 -20.68
CA GLU A 55 -11.56 18.75 -20.83
C GLU A 55 -11.58 17.89 -19.56
N THR A 56 -12.79 17.45 -19.21
CA THR A 56 -13.04 16.48 -18.14
C THR A 56 -13.27 15.11 -18.77
N PRO A 57 -12.43 14.11 -18.44
CA PRO A 57 -12.65 12.75 -18.91
C PRO A 57 -14.00 12.24 -18.41
N LYS A 58 -14.73 11.56 -19.29
CA LYS A 58 -16.06 11.03 -18.98
C LYS A 58 -16.00 9.64 -18.34
N TYR A 59 -15.02 8.84 -18.75
CA TYR A 59 -14.92 7.45 -18.33
C TYR A 59 -13.50 7.08 -17.91
N TRP A 60 -13.43 6.06 -17.08
CA TRP A 60 -12.28 5.24 -16.81
C TRP A 60 -12.39 3.95 -17.62
N LEU A 61 -11.44 3.70 -18.52
CA LEU A 61 -11.26 2.46 -19.24
C LEU A 61 -10.39 1.50 -18.42
N ILE A 62 -10.97 0.37 -18.05
CA ILE A 62 -10.35 -0.65 -17.22
C ILE A 62 -10.17 -1.93 -18.03
N PHE A 63 -8.97 -2.52 -17.98
CA PHE A 63 -8.68 -3.83 -18.56
C PHE A 63 -7.51 -4.50 -17.85
N GLN A 64 -7.50 -5.83 -17.86
CA GLN A 64 -6.41 -6.64 -17.31
C GLN A 64 -5.22 -6.66 -18.27
N VAL A 65 -4.02 -6.53 -17.73
CA VAL A 65 -2.75 -6.66 -18.44
C VAL A 65 -1.93 -7.80 -17.85
N SER A 66 -1.10 -8.42 -18.68
CA SER A 66 -0.14 -9.45 -18.31
C SER A 66 1.24 -9.01 -18.78
N ILE A 67 2.17 -8.91 -17.83
CA ILE A 67 3.50 -8.35 -18.06
C ILE A 67 4.54 -9.33 -17.52
N PRO A 68 5.60 -9.65 -18.28
CA PRO A 68 6.65 -10.53 -17.79
C PRO A 68 7.49 -9.84 -16.69
N PRO A 69 8.16 -10.61 -15.79
CA PRO A 69 9.01 -10.03 -14.75
C PRO A 69 10.13 -9.16 -15.34
N ILE A 70 10.39 -7.98 -14.75
CA ILE A 70 11.39 -7.01 -15.22
C ILE A 70 11.33 -6.82 -16.74
N GLY A 71 10.13 -6.52 -17.22
CA GLY A 71 9.82 -6.42 -18.64
C GLY A 71 8.64 -5.51 -18.91
N TRP A 72 8.18 -5.51 -20.15
CA TRP A 72 7.07 -4.69 -20.62
C TRP A 72 6.18 -5.47 -21.58
N ASN A 73 4.94 -4.99 -21.72
CA ASN A 73 4.00 -5.45 -22.74
C ASN A 73 3.25 -4.22 -23.29
N THR A 74 2.80 -4.28 -24.54
CA THR A 74 2.19 -3.18 -25.27
C THR A 74 0.74 -3.50 -25.62
N TYR A 75 -0.15 -2.54 -25.38
CA TYR A 75 -1.57 -2.64 -25.67
C TYR A 75 -2.00 -1.47 -26.55
N PHE A 76 -2.90 -1.73 -27.50
CA PHE A 76 -3.40 -0.75 -28.45
C PHE A 76 -4.84 -0.40 -28.12
N ILE A 77 -5.12 0.90 -27.98
CA ILE A 77 -6.45 1.44 -27.73
C ILE A 77 -6.90 2.19 -28.98
N SER A 78 -8.00 1.76 -29.58
CA SER A 78 -8.53 2.36 -30.80
C SER A 78 -10.05 2.50 -30.74
N LYS A 79 -10.60 3.36 -31.59
CA LYS A 79 -12.05 3.42 -31.78
C LYS A 79 -12.48 2.22 -32.62
N ASP A 80 -13.46 1.47 -32.14
CA ASP A 80 -14.05 0.37 -32.89
C ASP A 80 -15.57 0.40 -32.81
N SER A 81 -16.21 -0.02 -33.89
CA SER A 81 -17.65 -0.20 -34.04
C SER A 81 -18.18 -1.45 -33.34
N GLN A 82 -17.33 -2.42 -33.01
CA GLN A 82 -17.71 -3.61 -32.24
C GLN A 82 -17.68 -3.33 -30.73
N LYS A 83 -18.86 -3.40 -30.09
CA LYS A 83 -18.99 -3.36 -28.63
C LYS A 83 -18.21 -4.53 -28.02
N GLY A 84 -17.18 -4.24 -27.22
CA GLY A 84 -16.45 -5.23 -26.45
C GLY A 84 -17.40 -6.16 -25.67
N LEU A 85 -17.15 -7.47 -25.75
CA LEU A 85 -17.98 -8.50 -25.17
C LEU A 85 -18.02 -8.37 -23.63
N ARG A 86 -19.23 -8.29 -23.06
CA ARG A 86 -19.49 -8.24 -21.61
C ARG A 86 -19.85 -9.65 -21.13
N PHE A 87 -19.09 -10.21 -20.19
CA PHE A 87 -19.37 -11.53 -19.60
C PHE A 87 -19.50 -11.46 -18.07
N SER A 88 -20.27 -12.39 -17.48
CA SER A 88 -20.47 -12.56 -16.03
C SER A 88 -20.20 -14.00 -15.60
N PHE A 89 -19.50 -14.19 -14.46
CA PHE A 89 -19.17 -15.49 -13.86
C PHE A 89 -19.10 -15.38 -12.32
N TRP A 90 -19.14 -16.54 -11.61
CA TRP A 90 -19.33 -16.67 -10.14
C TRP A 90 -18.15 -17.39 -9.43
N ALA A 91 -17.91 -17.10 -8.13
CA ALA A 91 -16.98 -17.83 -7.23
C ALA A 91 -17.29 -17.66 -5.71
N SER A 92 -16.55 -18.40 -4.85
CA SER A 92 -16.80 -18.97 -3.50
C SER A 92 -16.54 -18.12 -2.22
N GLU A 93 -16.91 -18.66 -1.01
CA GLU A 93 -17.10 -17.97 0.30
C GLU A 93 -16.05 -18.19 1.41
N VAL A 94 -15.73 -17.12 2.16
CA VAL A 94 -15.38 -17.08 3.60
C VAL A 94 -16.10 -15.85 4.22
N ASP A 95 -16.76 -15.98 5.38
CA ASP A 95 -17.67 -14.95 5.94
C ASP A 95 -17.19 -14.45 7.33
N ILE A 96 -16.73 -13.20 7.41
CA ILE A 96 -16.55 -12.45 8.67
C ILE A 96 -17.32 -11.13 8.53
N PRO A 97 -18.21 -10.78 9.49
CA PRO A 97 -18.88 -9.49 9.47
C PRO A 97 -17.90 -8.38 9.85
N ILE A 98 -17.63 -7.47 8.90
CA ILE A 98 -16.79 -6.30 9.10
C ILE A 98 -17.67 -5.04 8.97
N ASN A 99 -17.68 -4.21 9.99
CA ASN A 99 -18.29 -2.89 9.93
C ASN A 99 -17.21 -1.83 9.78
N GLN A 100 -17.32 -0.98 8.76
CA GLN A 100 -16.38 0.11 8.52
C GLN A 100 -17.06 1.43 8.80
N SER A 101 -16.37 2.28 9.56
CA SER A 101 -16.82 3.65 9.83
C SER A 101 -15.66 4.63 9.75
N PHE A 102 -15.98 5.87 9.40
CA PHE A 102 -15.08 7.00 9.55
C PHE A 102 -15.44 7.75 10.82
N LEU A 103 -14.42 8.18 11.56
CA LEU A 103 -14.56 8.97 12.76
C LEU A 103 -13.45 10.01 12.79
N TRP A 104 -13.51 10.94 13.74
CA TRP A 104 -12.34 11.76 14.07
C TRP A 104 -12.19 11.89 15.58
N TYR A 105 -10.93 12.03 16.01
CA TYR A 105 -10.62 12.54 17.33
C TYR A 105 -10.59 14.07 17.28
N GLU A 106 -11.15 14.70 18.30
CA GLU A 106 -10.97 16.14 18.50
C GLU A 106 -9.60 16.40 19.12
N ALA A 107 -8.87 17.33 18.53
CA ALA A 107 -7.52 17.67 18.97
C ALA A 107 -7.57 18.49 20.26
N SER A 108 -6.88 18.05 21.30
CA SER A 108 -6.72 18.83 22.53
C SER A 108 -5.91 20.10 22.25
N SER A 109 -6.38 21.24 22.78
CA SER A 109 -5.63 22.50 22.84
C SER A 109 -4.82 22.65 24.13
N GLY A 110 -4.75 21.61 24.96
CA GLY A 110 -4.25 21.67 26.34
C GLY A 110 -5.35 22.03 27.33
N ASP A 111 -5.05 21.86 28.61
CA ASP A 111 -5.93 22.18 29.73
C ASP A 111 -5.14 22.78 30.91
N ALA A 112 -5.83 23.09 32.01
CA ALA A 112 -5.20 23.72 33.17
C ALA A 112 -4.16 22.84 33.89
N ALA A 113 -4.25 21.52 33.74
CA ALA A 113 -3.31 20.58 34.34
C ALA A 113 -2.11 20.30 33.43
N ASP A 114 -2.34 20.23 32.12
CA ASP A 114 -1.31 20.03 31.10
C ASP A 114 -1.62 20.85 29.84
N GLY A 115 -0.76 21.85 29.55
CA GLY A 115 -0.89 22.72 28.38
C GLY A 115 -0.50 22.08 27.05
N GLN A 116 -0.17 20.79 27.00
CA GLN A 116 0.23 20.11 25.76
C GLN A 116 -0.91 20.06 24.74
N ALA A 117 -0.80 20.76 23.62
CA ALA A 117 -1.73 20.60 22.50
C ALA A 117 -1.38 19.38 21.63
N SER A 118 -2.34 18.91 20.81
CA SER A 118 -2.04 18.07 19.65
C SER A 118 -1.41 18.93 18.55
N GLY A 119 -0.44 18.40 17.82
CA GLY A 119 0.28 19.13 16.76
C GLY A 119 0.96 18.20 15.77
N ALA A 120 1.96 18.73 15.06
CA ALA A 120 2.66 18.01 13.99
C ALA A 120 3.33 16.71 14.48
N TYR A 121 3.85 16.70 15.70
CA TYR A 121 4.55 15.56 16.32
C TYR A 121 3.67 14.79 17.29
N ILE A 122 2.85 15.49 18.06
CA ILE A 122 2.08 14.93 19.17
C ILE A 122 0.65 14.68 18.74
N PHE A 123 0.20 13.44 18.96
CA PHE A 123 -1.21 13.10 18.95
C PHE A 123 -1.74 13.11 20.40
N ARG A 124 -2.53 14.13 20.72
CA ARG A 124 -3.26 14.24 22.00
C ARG A 124 -4.75 14.45 21.71
N PRO A 125 -5.57 13.38 21.69
CA PRO A 125 -7.01 13.55 21.63
C PRO A 125 -7.51 14.21 22.92
N ASP A 126 -8.63 14.91 22.84
CA ASP A 126 -9.30 15.60 23.96
C ASP A 126 -9.81 14.66 25.08
N GLY A 127 -9.89 13.36 24.78
CA GLY A 127 -10.32 12.29 25.69
C GLY A 127 -11.78 11.89 25.52
N ALA A 128 -12.56 12.61 24.71
CA ALA A 128 -13.90 12.19 24.34
C ALA A 128 -13.86 10.98 23.39
N PRO A 129 -14.93 10.16 23.34
CA PRO A 129 -15.08 9.17 22.28
C PRO A 129 -15.00 9.85 20.91
N PRO A 130 -14.31 9.26 19.92
CA PRO A 130 -14.20 9.86 18.60
C PRO A 130 -15.58 10.03 17.99
N VAL A 131 -15.79 11.18 17.37
CA VAL A 131 -17.09 11.57 16.84
C VAL A 131 -17.38 10.71 15.61
N PRO A 132 -18.47 9.92 15.62
CA PRO A 132 -18.81 9.08 14.49
C PRO A 132 -19.29 9.95 13.33
N SER A 133 -18.86 9.60 12.12
CA SER A 133 -19.57 10.03 10.93
C SER A 133 -20.97 9.40 10.94
N SER A 134 -22.02 10.16 10.60
CA SER A 134 -23.42 9.70 10.68
C SER A 134 -23.79 8.56 9.69
N SER A 135 -22.82 7.89 9.08
CA SER A 135 -22.98 6.64 8.34
C SER A 135 -22.06 5.53 8.87
N SER A 136 -22.66 4.42 9.32
CA SER A 136 -21.98 3.12 9.44
C SER A 136 -22.25 2.34 8.15
N GLY A 137 -21.20 2.02 7.41
CA GLY A 137 -21.28 1.17 6.23
C GLY A 137 -20.99 -0.27 6.61
N VAL A 138 -21.96 -1.17 6.43
CA VAL A 138 -21.67 -2.61 6.47
C VAL A 138 -20.81 -2.92 5.26
N MET A 139 -19.60 -3.45 5.46
CA MET A 139 -18.77 -3.87 4.33
C MET A 139 -19.56 -4.92 3.55
N PRO A 140 -19.66 -4.80 2.21
CA PRO A 140 -20.28 -5.82 1.40
C PRO A 140 -19.62 -7.16 1.71
N LYS A 141 -20.42 -8.18 2.02
CA LYS A 141 -19.94 -9.55 2.19
C LYS A 141 -18.97 -9.90 1.06
N HIS A 142 -17.85 -10.55 1.38
CA HIS A 142 -16.90 -11.06 0.39
C HIS A 142 -17.62 -11.92 -0.66
N HIS A 143 -17.97 -11.30 -1.78
CA HIS A 143 -18.46 -11.95 -2.99
C HIS A 143 -17.54 -11.46 -4.10
N ALA A 144 -16.47 -12.22 -4.35
CA ALA A 144 -15.57 -11.93 -5.47
C ALA A 144 -16.30 -12.21 -6.79
N GLY A 145 -16.86 -11.16 -7.39
CA GLY A 145 -17.36 -11.14 -8.77
C GLY A 145 -16.40 -10.38 -9.68
N PRO A 146 -16.70 -10.25 -11.00
CA PRO A 146 -16.03 -9.23 -11.81
C PRO A 146 -16.28 -7.87 -11.16
N TYR A 147 -15.35 -6.90 -11.30
CA TYR A 147 -15.38 -5.58 -10.66
C TYR A 147 -16.80 -5.20 -10.24
N ARG A 148 -17.10 -5.38 -8.96
CA ARG A 148 -18.30 -4.81 -8.38
C ARG A 148 -17.83 -3.49 -7.80
N HIS A 149 -18.43 -2.39 -8.27
CA HIS A 149 -18.52 -1.20 -7.44
C HIS A 149 -19.39 -1.63 -6.26
N ALA A 150 -18.76 -2.22 -5.23
CA ALA A 150 -19.47 -2.95 -4.18
C ALA A 150 -20.24 -1.99 -3.26
N GLY A 151 -19.91 -0.70 -3.35
CA GLY A 151 -20.69 0.42 -2.85
C GLY A 151 -19.90 1.69 -3.13
N GLN A 152 -20.56 2.70 -3.67
CA GLN A 152 -20.08 4.08 -3.56
C GLN A 152 -20.71 4.63 -2.29
N MET A 153 -19.93 4.84 -1.23
CA MET A 153 -20.38 5.71 -0.16
C MET A 153 -20.03 7.12 -0.61
N SER A 154 -20.90 7.69 -1.45
CA SER A 154 -20.82 9.10 -1.83
C SER A 154 -21.83 9.92 -1.06
N CYS A 155 -21.34 11.03 -0.54
CA CYS A 155 -22.17 12.15 -0.16
C CYS A 155 -22.79 12.71 -1.45
N LYS A 156 -24.09 12.50 -1.68
CA LYS A 156 -24.85 13.23 -2.70
C LYS A 156 -25.76 14.23 -1.99
N SER A 157 -25.49 15.51 -2.18
CA SER A 157 -26.41 16.59 -1.85
C SER A 157 -27.47 16.74 -2.94
N GLU A 158 -28.41 15.81 -3.00
CA GLU A 158 -29.70 16.00 -3.68
C GLU A 158 -30.68 15.10 -2.93
N GLU A 159 -31.51 15.72 -2.08
CA GLU A 159 -32.49 15.12 -1.15
C GLU A 159 -31.96 14.63 0.23
N ASN A 160 -31.82 15.58 1.17
CA ASN A 160 -31.99 15.45 2.63
C ASN A 160 -31.65 14.10 3.32
N LEU A 161 -30.37 13.69 3.32
CA LEU A 161 -29.80 12.84 4.38
C LEU A 161 -28.33 13.24 4.65
N PRO A 162 -28.00 13.75 5.85
CA PRO A 162 -26.67 14.26 6.16
C PRO A 162 -25.67 13.13 6.34
N CYS A 163 -24.64 13.13 5.50
CA CYS A 163 -23.49 12.25 5.55
C CYS A 163 -22.39 12.96 6.34
N GLY A 164 -22.18 12.55 7.59
CA GLY A 164 -21.37 13.29 8.57
C GLY A 164 -19.88 13.01 8.49
N LEU A 165 -19.27 12.95 7.30
CA LEU A 165 -17.82 13.14 7.23
C LEU A 165 -17.51 14.63 7.51
N PRO A 166 -16.30 14.99 7.98
CA PRO A 166 -16.00 16.38 8.32
C PRO A 166 -16.38 17.36 7.19
N SER A 167 -16.14 16.98 5.94
CA SER A 167 -16.52 17.78 4.76
C SER A 167 -17.65 17.13 3.95
N PRO A 168 -18.54 17.92 3.32
CA PRO A 168 -19.45 17.43 2.28
C PRO A 168 -18.73 16.79 1.08
N ASP A 169 -17.43 17.08 0.89
CA ASP A 169 -16.60 16.55 -0.21
C ASP A 169 -15.87 15.23 0.12
N ASP A 170 -15.95 14.78 1.37
CA ASP A 170 -15.31 13.54 1.80
C ASP A 170 -16.02 12.31 1.20
N ARG A 171 -15.24 11.27 0.89
CA ARG A 171 -15.76 10.08 0.21
C ARG A 171 -14.90 8.84 0.46
N SER A 172 -15.56 7.69 0.54
CA SER A 172 -14.91 6.39 0.34
C SER A 172 -15.48 5.64 -0.87
N VAL A 173 -14.59 4.99 -1.62
CA VAL A 173 -14.96 4.09 -2.72
C VAL A 173 -14.37 2.73 -2.41
N ILE A 174 -15.23 1.74 -2.22
CA ILE A 174 -14.82 0.35 -2.01
C ILE A 174 -14.85 -0.34 -3.38
N ARG A 175 -13.67 -0.80 -3.82
CA ARG A 175 -13.47 -1.53 -5.06
C ARG A 175 -13.07 -2.97 -4.75
N VAL A 176 -13.79 -3.92 -5.31
CA VAL A 176 -13.40 -5.34 -5.30
C VAL A 176 -13.13 -5.72 -6.75
N TYR A 177 -11.86 -5.89 -7.10
CA TYR A 177 -11.45 -6.26 -8.45
C TYR A 177 -11.54 -7.77 -8.68
N LYS A 178 -11.76 -8.15 -9.94
CA LYS A 178 -11.75 -9.54 -10.37
C LYS A 178 -10.40 -10.19 -10.05
N GLU A 179 -10.41 -11.43 -9.55
CA GLU A 179 -9.20 -12.21 -9.24
C GLU A 179 -8.28 -11.56 -8.19
N LYS A 180 -8.78 -10.56 -7.44
CA LYS A 180 -8.09 -10.02 -6.27
C LYS A 180 -8.72 -10.59 -5.00
N GLU A 181 -7.86 -11.11 -4.12
CA GLU A 181 -8.24 -11.72 -2.83
C GLU A 181 -8.47 -10.66 -1.73
N HIS A 182 -8.75 -9.42 -2.10
CA HIS A 182 -8.86 -8.29 -1.17
C HIS A 182 -9.79 -7.21 -1.70
N ALA A 183 -10.25 -6.35 -0.80
CA ALA A 183 -10.91 -5.10 -1.13
C ALA A 183 -9.88 -3.96 -1.17
N GLU A 184 -10.00 -3.09 -2.16
CA GLU A 184 -9.28 -1.82 -2.22
C GLU A 184 -10.25 -0.71 -1.80
N ILE A 185 -9.87 0.09 -0.81
CA ILE A 185 -10.70 1.19 -0.32
C ILE A 185 -9.98 2.50 -0.61
N GLU A 186 -10.46 3.24 -1.60
CA GLU A 186 -10.00 4.59 -1.89
C GLU A 186 -10.71 5.57 -0.96
N PHE A 187 -9.95 6.40 -0.25
CA PHE A 187 -10.48 7.50 0.55
C PHE A 187 -10.13 8.84 -0.10
N THR A 188 -11.03 9.80 0.03
CA THR A 188 -10.82 11.22 -0.24
C THR A 188 -11.26 11.96 1.02
N ILE A 189 -10.32 12.63 1.69
CA ILE A 189 -10.57 13.31 2.97
C ILE A 189 -10.03 14.73 2.87
N GLY A 190 -10.92 15.70 3.02
CA GLY A 190 -10.71 17.13 3.04
C GLY A 190 -11.64 17.87 2.05
N PRO A 191 -11.83 19.18 2.24
CA PRO A 191 -11.18 20.03 3.25
C PRO A 191 -11.68 19.76 4.67
N ILE A 192 -10.81 19.42 5.62
CA ILE A 192 -11.24 19.21 7.01
C ILE A 192 -11.66 20.57 7.58
N PRO A 193 -12.92 20.77 8.01
CA PRO A 193 -13.35 22.06 8.53
C PRO A 193 -12.79 22.30 9.91
N THR A 194 -12.38 23.54 10.15
CA THR A 194 -11.85 24.01 11.43
C THR A 194 -12.44 25.35 11.86
N ASP A 195 -13.47 25.84 11.13
CA ASP A 195 -14.16 27.11 11.42
C ASP A 195 -14.92 27.07 12.75
N ASP A 196 -15.19 25.88 13.27
CA ASP A 196 -15.74 25.62 14.61
C ASP A 196 -14.69 25.79 15.73
N GLY A 197 -13.43 26.07 15.40
CA GLY A 197 -12.35 26.22 16.36
C GLY A 197 -11.79 24.90 16.90
N THR A 198 -12.12 23.76 16.27
CA THR A 198 -11.70 22.42 16.71
C THR A 198 -10.86 21.73 15.64
N GLY A 199 -9.62 21.37 15.99
CA GLY A 199 -8.78 20.50 15.15
C GLY A 199 -9.31 19.08 15.11
N LYS A 200 -9.19 18.41 13.96
CA LYS A 200 -9.77 17.07 13.73
C LYS A 200 -8.74 16.11 13.15
N GLU A 201 -8.71 14.91 13.70
CA GLU A 201 -7.82 13.83 13.29
C GLU A 201 -8.64 12.64 12.80
N VAL A 202 -8.78 12.54 11.47
CA VAL A 202 -9.73 11.65 10.80
C VAL A 202 -9.16 10.23 10.71
N ILE A 203 -9.97 9.26 11.12
CA ILE A 203 -9.65 7.83 11.13
C ILE A 203 -10.66 7.03 10.32
N THR A 204 -10.22 5.92 9.75
CA THR A 204 -11.09 4.80 9.40
C THR A 204 -10.97 3.73 10.48
N ARG A 205 -12.10 3.16 10.91
CA ARG A 205 -12.15 2.07 11.89
C ARG A 205 -12.88 0.88 11.29
N LEU A 206 -12.26 -0.28 11.43
CA LEU A 206 -12.80 -1.59 11.10
C LEU A 206 -13.16 -2.29 12.40
N MET A 207 -14.41 -2.70 12.55
CA MET A 207 -14.92 -3.44 13.71
C MET A 207 -15.34 -4.84 13.28
N THR A 208 -14.89 -5.83 14.05
CA THR A 208 -15.22 -7.25 13.88
C THR A 208 -15.60 -7.86 15.22
N ASN A 209 -16.05 -9.12 15.19
CA ASN A 209 -16.28 -9.92 16.40
C ASN A 209 -15.06 -10.78 16.80
N MET A 210 -13.87 -10.50 16.25
CA MET A 210 -12.66 -11.26 16.54
C MET A 210 -12.21 -11.05 17.98
N VAL A 211 -11.86 -12.15 18.67
CA VAL A 211 -11.31 -12.10 20.03
C VAL A 211 -9.78 -11.99 19.93
N THR A 212 -9.29 -10.75 19.82
CA THR A 212 -7.86 -10.46 19.57
C THR A 212 -7.01 -10.37 20.83
N ASN A 213 -7.62 -10.43 22.02
CA ASN A 213 -6.93 -10.43 23.33
C ASN A 213 -5.92 -9.28 23.45
N SER A 214 -6.35 -8.06 23.14
CA SER A 214 -5.54 -6.84 23.17
C SER A 214 -4.27 -6.87 22.29
N THR A 215 -4.15 -7.86 21.41
CA THR A 215 -2.98 -8.09 20.57
C THR A 215 -3.26 -7.72 19.13
N PHE A 216 -2.30 -7.02 18.53
CA PHE A 216 -2.27 -6.70 17.10
C PHE A 216 -0.81 -6.61 16.64
N TYR A 217 -0.56 -6.53 15.34
CA TYR A 217 0.78 -6.58 14.77
C TYR A 217 0.99 -5.43 13.80
N THR A 218 2.11 -4.72 13.92
CA THR A 218 2.46 -3.62 13.01
C THR A 218 3.86 -3.80 12.48
N ASP A 219 4.08 -3.37 11.24
CA ASP A 219 5.39 -3.50 10.60
C ASP A 219 6.46 -2.57 11.20
N SER A 220 7.73 -2.93 11.01
CA SER A 220 8.88 -2.04 11.20
C SER A 220 9.46 -1.68 9.84
N ASN A 221 9.21 -0.45 9.40
CA ASN A 221 9.73 0.10 8.14
C ASN A 221 9.45 -0.83 6.94
N GLY A 222 8.28 -1.46 6.91
CA GLY A 222 7.83 -2.35 5.85
C GLY A 222 8.42 -3.77 5.89
N ARG A 223 9.05 -4.18 6.99
CA ARG A 223 9.67 -5.51 7.14
C ARG A 223 9.02 -6.32 8.26
N ASP A 224 9.73 -6.56 9.36
CA ASP A 224 9.30 -7.41 10.46
C ASP A 224 7.97 -6.91 11.06
N PHE A 225 7.04 -7.81 11.35
CA PHE A 225 5.82 -7.50 12.09
C PHE A 225 6.05 -7.69 13.58
N LEU A 226 5.97 -6.61 14.34
CA LEU A 226 6.10 -6.66 15.78
C LEU A 226 4.74 -6.85 16.43
N LYS A 227 4.70 -7.81 17.36
CA LYS A 227 3.56 -7.98 18.26
C LYS A 227 3.42 -6.74 19.15
N ARG A 228 2.25 -6.12 19.10
CA ARG A 228 1.82 -5.02 19.97
C ARG A 228 0.76 -5.55 20.92
N VAL A 229 0.83 -5.10 22.17
CA VAL A 229 -0.18 -5.38 23.20
C VAL A 229 -0.67 -4.04 23.73
N ARG A 230 -1.98 -3.80 23.63
CA ARG A 230 -2.60 -2.55 24.10
C ARG A 230 -2.26 -2.33 25.57
N ASP A 231 -1.90 -1.10 25.92
CA ASP A 231 -1.55 -0.65 27.27
C ASP A 231 -0.40 -1.42 27.95
N TYR A 232 0.52 -1.97 27.15
CA TYR A 232 1.66 -2.74 27.65
C TYR A 232 3.00 -2.26 27.08
N ARG A 233 4.06 -2.41 27.88
CA ARG A 233 5.46 -2.19 27.51
C ARG A 233 6.31 -3.31 28.09
N ALA A 234 7.23 -3.85 27.28
CA ALA A 234 8.06 -4.96 27.69
C ALA A 234 9.16 -4.55 28.69
N ASP A 235 9.70 -3.34 28.54
CA ASP A 235 10.90 -2.91 29.25
C ASP A 235 10.61 -2.12 30.54
N TRP A 236 9.35 -1.70 30.78
CA TRP A 236 8.95 -1.00 31.99
C TRP A 236 7.46 -1.19 32.31
N ASN A 237 7.10 -0.98 33.58
CA ASN A 237 5.70 -0.98 34.02
C ASN A 237 5.01 0.32 33.56
N LEU A 238 4.18 0.23 32.51
CA LEU A 238 3.49 1.39 31.93
C LEU A 238 2.42 1.93 32.90
N GLN A 239 2.49 3.23 33.20
CA GLN A 239 1.36 3.97 33.75
C GLN A 239 0.58 4.57 32.57
N VAL A 240 -0.66 4.12 32.37
CA VAL A 240 -1.47 4.55 31.23
C VAL A 240 -2.02 5.95 31.50
N THR A 241 -1.47 6.95 30.81
CA THR A 241 -1.95 8.35 30.83
C THR A 241 -2.71 8.72 29.56
N GLN A 242 -2.46 8.02 28.46
CA GLN A 242 -3.04 8.26 27.15
C GLN A 242 -3.48 6.93 26.52
N PRO A 243 -4.71 6.44 26.79
CA PRO A 243 -5.16 5.12 26.37
C PRO A 243 -5.34 4.98 24.85
N VAL A 244 -5.45 6.09 24.13
CA VAL A 244 -5.52 6.10 22.66
C VAL A 244 -4.13 6.30 22.06
N SER A 245 -3.54 7.49 22.23
CA SER A 245 -2.29 7.83 21.54
C SER A 245 -1.09 7.00 22.03
N GLY A 246 -1.11 6.51 23.26
CA GLY A 246 -0.13 5.55 23.77
C GLY A 246 -0.15 4.18 23.07
N ASN A 247 -1.16 3.90 22.25
CA ASN A 247 -1.32 2.64 21.52
C ASN A 247 -1.23 2.81 19.99
N TYR A 248 -0.95 4.02 19.50
CA TYR A 248 -0.70 4.23 18.08
C TYR A 248 0.73 3.84 17.69
N TYR A 249 0.87 3.17 16.54
CA TYR A 249 2.14 2.72 15.99
C TYR A 249 2.27 3.13 14.50
N PRO A 250 3.50 3.36 14.01
CA PRO A 250 3.72 3.67 12.61
C PRO A 250 3.50 2.42 11.73
N LEU A 251 2.86 2.62 10.58
CA LEU A 251 2.65 1.62 9.54
C LEU A 251 3.33 2.10 8.25
N ASN A 252 4.15 1.24 7.62
CA ASN A 252 4.70 1.48 6.29
C ASN A 252 4.39 0.34 5.30
N LEU A 253 3.95 -0.81 5.81
CA LEU A 253 3.38 -1.91 5.06
C LEU A 253 1.93 -2.14 5.50
N GLY A 254 1.69 -2.28 6.81
CA GLY A 254 0.35 -2.53 7.31
C GLY A 254 0.25 -2.95 8.77
N ILE A 255 -0.98 -3.31 9.14
CA ILE A 255 -1.40 -3.79 10.45
C ILE A 255 -2.25 -5.06 10.28
N TYR A 256 -2.13 -6.01 11.20
CA TYR A 256 -3.05 -7.14 11.22
C TYR A 256 -3.38 -7.61 12.64
N SER A 257 -4.50 -8.32 12.76
CA SER A 257 -4.96 -8.93 14.00
C SER A 257 -5.45 -10.36 13.75
N THR A 258 -5.40 -11.20 14.77
CA THR A 258 -5.86 -12.60 14.67
C THR A 258 -6.54 -13.07 15.97
N ASP A 259 -7.50 -13.97 15.84
CA ASP A 259 -8.15 -14.69 16.93
C ASP A 259 -7.76 -16.19 16.98
N GLY A 260 -6.75 -16.59 16.19
CA GLY A 260 -6.30 -17.98 16.04
C GLY A 260 -7.14 -18.83 15.08
N LYS A 261 -8.20 -18.26 14.46
CA LYS A 261 -8.99 -18.90 13.40
C LYS A 261 -8.89 -18.13 12.09
N SER A 262 -8.90 -16.81 12.18
CA SER A 262 -8.85 -15.89 11.07
C SER A 262 -7.81 -14.79 11.29
N GLU A 263 -7.38 -14.19 10.19
CA GLU A 263 -6.50 -13.02 10.16
C GLU A 263 -7.21 -11.89 9.42
N LEU A 264 -7.31 -10.72 10.07
CA LEU A 264 -7.74 -9.48 9.44
C LEU A 264 -6.50 -8.65 9.16
N SER A 265 -6.20 -8.41 7.90
CA SER A 265 -5.00 -7.69 7.48
C SER A 265 -5.35 -6.42 6.73
N VAL A 266 -4.70 -5.31 7.07
CA VAL A 266 -4.82 -4.02 6.38
C VAL A 266 -3.45 -3.56 5.90
N LEU A 267 -3.30 -3.35 4.59
CA LEU A 267 -2.11 -2.73 4.01
C LEU A 267 -2.36 -1.27 3.65
N VAL A 268 -1.31 -0.47 3.68
CA VAL A 268 -1.36 0.99 3.50
C VAL A 268 -0.56 1.42 2.27
N ASP A 269 -0.98 2.50 1.61
CA ASP A 269 -0.28 3.07 0.44
C ASP A 269 0.82 4.09 0.82
N ARG A 270 0.92 4.46 2.11
CA ARG A 270 1.85 5.46 2.64
C ARG A 270 2.13 5.26 4.12
N GLY A 271 3.10 6.00 4.65
CA GLY A 271 3.36 6.09 6.09
C GLY A 271 2.17 6.71 6.83
N VAL A 272 1.56 5.94 7.74
CA VAL A 272 0.39 6.37 8.55
C VAL A 272 0.49 5.84 9.98
N GLY A 273 -0.33 6.40 10.88
CA GLY A 273 -0.51 5.86 12.23
C GLY A 273 -1.70 4.89 12.27
N GLY A 274 -1.54 3.76 12.96
CA GLY A 274 -2.64 2.81 13.19
C GLY A 274 -2.58 2.13 14.55
N SER A 275 -3.71 1.56 14.95
CA SER A 275 -3.90 0.98 16.28
C SER A 275 -5.02 -0.07 16.33
N SER A 276 -5.15 -0.73 17.49
CA SER A 276 -6.31 -1.54 17.89
C SER A 276 -6.74 -1.09 19.29
N ILE A 277 -7.68 -0.14 19.36
CA ILE A 277 -8.12 0.49 20.63
C ILE A 277 -9.06 -0.41 21.44
N LYS A 278 -9.83 -1.28 20.77
CA LYS A 278 -10.60 -2.36 21.40
C LYS A 278 -10.35 -3.69 20.69
N ASP A 279 -10.67 -4.79 21.38
CA ASP A 279 -10.58 -6.11 20.78
C ASP A 279 -11.50 -6.22 19.56
N GLY A 280 -11.00 -6.88 18.51
CA GLY A 280 -11.71 -6.99 17.23
C GLY A 280 -11.70 -5.70 16.39
N GLU A 281 -11.02 -4.64 16.82
CA GLU A 281 -10.92 -3.38 16.08
C GLU A 281 -9.52 -3.16 15.47
N ILE A 282 -9.49 -2.56 14.28
CA ILE A 282 -8.31 -1.94 13.69
C ILE A 282 -8.70 -0.53 13.26
N GLU A 283 -7.89 0.48 13.58
CA GLU A 283 -8.06 1.83 13.07
C GLU A 283 -6.79 2.41 12.46
N ILE A 284 -6.97 3.25 11.45
CA ILE A 284 -5.90 3.94 10.72
C ILE A 284 -6.27 5.42 10.65
N MET A 285 -5.33 6.28 11.05
CA MET A 285 -5.45 7.73 10.90
C MET A 285 -5.02 8.14 9.50
N LEU A 286 -5.94 8.78 8.78
CA LEU A 286 -5.81 9.04 7.34
C LEU A 286 -5.47 10.49 7.03
N HIS A 287 -5.91 11.43 7.87
CA HIS A 287 -5.62 12.86 7.69
C HIS A 287 -5.79 13.62 9.01
N ARG A 288 -5.09 14.75 9.17
CA ARG A 288 -5.12 15.59 10.37
C ARG A 288 -5.09 17.06 9.97
N ARG A 289 -5.89 17.88 10.63
CA ARG A 289 -5.80 19.35 10.54
C ARG A 289 -5.98 19.95 11.93
N LEU A 290 -4.98 20.69 12.38
CA LEU A 290 -4.82 21.11 13.77
C LEU A 290 -4.68 22.63 13.85
N LEU A 291 -5.13 23.20 14.97
CA LEU A 291 -5.18 24.65 15.17
C LEU A 291 -4.09 25.20 16.10
N TYR A 292 -3.26 24.32 16.66
CA TYR A 292 -2.22 24.67 17.62
C TYR A 292 -0.89 23.99 17.27
N ASP A 293 0.22 24.65 17.60
CA ASP A 293 1.56 24.06 17.64
C ASP A 293 1.73 23.25 18.93
N ASP A 294 2.38 22.09 18.85
CA ASP A 294 2.61 21.21 20.00
C ASP A 294 3.90 21.53 20.78
N SER A 295 4.54 22.65 20.47
CA SER A 295 5.74 23.16 21.14
C SER A 295 6.92 22.19 21.08
N ARG A 296 7.13 21.54 19.92
CA ARG A 296 8.31 20.70 19.65
C ARG A 296 9.32 21.32 18.69
N GLY A 297 9.11 22.58 18.29
CA GLY A 297 10.11 23.41 17.61
C GLY A 297 9.81 23.76 16.17
N VAL A 298 8.72 23.25 15.59
CA VAL A 298 8.26 23.66 14.24
C VAL A 298 7.60 25.04 14.27
N ALA A 299 6.94 25.40 15.37
CA ALA A 299 6.31 26.71 15.61
C ALA A 299 5.19 27.07 14.61
N GLU A 300 4.54 26.05 14.06
CA GLU A 300 3.40 26.16 13.16
C GLU A 300 2.37 25.07 13.51
N ALA A 301 1.09 25.41 13.44
CA ALA A 301 0.04 24.39 13.51
C ALA A 301 0.08 23.53 12.24
N LEU A 302 -0.34 22.27 12.35
CA LEU A 302 -0.54 21.41 11.17
C LEU A 302 -1.84 21.82 10.46
N ASP A 303 -1.80 22.95 9.76
CA ASP A 303 -2.93 23.57 9.07
C ASP A 303 -2.67 23.68 7.55
N GLU A 304 -2.48 22.54 6.88
CA GLU A 304 -2.18 22.51 5.46
C GLU A 304 -3.36 23.01 4.61
N GLN A 305 -3.06 23.91 3.67
CA GLN A 305 -4.05 24.52 2.77
C GLN A 305 -3.56 24.52 1.31
N VAL A 306 -4.51 24.55 0.38
CA VAL A 306 -4.29 24.72 -1.06
C VAL A 306 -4.95 26.00 -1.51
N CYS A 307 -4.21 26.86 -2.22
CA CYS A 307 -4.69 28.16 -2.66
C CYS A 307 -4.68 28.28 -4.19
N VAL A 308 -5.80 28.70 -4.78
CA VAL A 308 -5.94 29.01 -6.20
C VAL A 308 -6.63 30.37 -6.34
N ASN A 309 -6.07 31.29 -7.12
CA ASN A 309 -6.61 32.65 -7.31
C ASN A 309 -6.98 33.39 -6.01
N TYR A 310 -6.11 33.29 -4.99
CA TYR A 310 -6.29 33.85 -3.64
C TYR A 310 -7.43 33.23 -2.79
N ALA A 311 -8.11 32.21 -3.30
CA ALA A 311 -9.03 31.39 -2.52
C ALA A 311 -8.28 30.17 -1.98
N CYS A 312 -8.28 29.98 -0.66
CA CYS A 312 -7.62 28.87 0.02
C CYS A 312 -8.65 27.97 0.68
N GLU A 313 -8.42 26.66 0.63
CA GLU A 313 -9.17 25.65 1.39
C GLU A 313 -8.20 24.65 2.03
N GLY A 314 -8.65 23.97 3.09
CA GLY A 314 -7.86 22.92 3.74
C GLY A 314 -7.48 21.81 2.76
N LEU A 315 -6.27 21.26 2.89
CA LEU A 315 -5.77 20.21 2.01
C LEU A 315 -6.69 18.97 2.00
N THR A 316 -6.98 18.47 0.79
CA THR A 316 -7.67 17.20 0.56
C THR A 316 -6.66 16.14 0.14
N VAL A 317 -6.65 15.03 0.88
CA VAL A 317 -5.82 13.86 0.55
C VAL A 317 -6.66 12.77 -0.11
N ARG A 318 -6.09 12.11 -1.11
CA ARG A 318 -6.62 10.88 -1.71
C ARG A 318 -5.60 9.76 -1.60
N GLY A 319 -6.06 8.57 -1.22
CA GLY A 319 -5.22 7.39 -1.05
C GLY A 319 -6.02 6.11 -1.01
N ASN A 320 -5.33 4.99 -0.83
CA ASN A 320 -5.93 3.67 -0.69
C ASN A 320 -5.42 2.94 0.55
N TYR A 321 -6.30 2.17 1.17
CA TYR A 321 -5.90 1.06 2.02
C TYR A 321 -6.56 -0.23 1.52
N TYR A 322 -5.95 -1.36 1.86
CA TYR A 322 -6.31 -2.65 1.28
C TYR A 322 -6.63 -3.62 2.38
N LEU A 323 -7.77 -4.30 2.26
CA LEU A 323 -8.30 -5.17 3.30
C LEU A 323 -8.39 -6.60 2.79
N SER A 324 -7.81 -7.54 3.54
CA SER A 324 -8.04 -8.97 3.33
C SER A 324 -8.36 -9.70 4.63
N VAL A 325 -9.09 -10.79 4.45
CA VAL A 325 -9.49 -11.73 5.49
C VAL A 325 -9.01 -13.11 5.07
N ASP A 326 -8.14 -13.69 5.88
CA ASP A 326 -7.50 -14.96 5.60
C ASP A 326 -7.77 -15.97 6.71
N GLN A 327 -7.60 -17.26 6.39
CA GLN A 327 -7.47 -18.29 7.41
C GLN A 327 -6.16 -18.07 8.20
N PHE A 328 -6.17 -18.43 9.48
CA PHE A 328 -5.00 -18.34 10.33
C PHE A 328 -3.78 -19.04 9.71
N GLY A 329 -2.66 -18.32 9.60
CA GLY A 329 -1.41 -18.80 8.99
C GLY A 329 -1.31 -18.62 7.47
N SER A 330 -2.35 -18.12 6.79
CA SER A 330 -2.34 -17.89 5.34
C SER A 330 -2.18 -16.42 4.94
N GLY A 331 -2.53 -15.47 5.82
CA GLY A 331 -2.54 -14.04 5.48
C GLY A 331 -1.15 -13.44 5.21
N ALA A 332 -0.09 -14.08 5.72
CA ALA A 332 1.29 -13.68 5.43
C ALA A 332 1.58 -13.69 3.93
N HIS A 333 1.05 -14.66 3.18
CA HIS A 333 1.26 -14.73 1.74
C HIS A 333 0.73 -13.47 1.03
N TRP A 334 -0.51 -13.10 1.34
CA TRP A 334 -1.15 -11.90 0.80
C TRP A 334 -0.42 -10.63 1.22
N ARG A 335 -0.12 -10.46 2.52
CA ARG A 335 0.56 -9.27 3.06
C ARG A 335 1.89 -9.00 2.36
N ARG A 336 2.75 -10.03 2.21
CA ARG A 336 4.07 -9.88 1.58
C ARG A 336 3.99 -9.68 0.07
N THR A 337 3.15 -10.46 -0.61
CA THR A 337 3.03 -10.41 -2.08
C THR A 337 2.38 -9.11 -2.53
N PHE A 338 1.22 -8.77 -1.95
CA PHE A 338 0.48 -7.59 -2.36
C PHE A 338 1.12 -6.30 -1.82
N GLY A 339 1.77 -6.34 -0.65
CA GLY A 339 2.61 -5.24 -0.17
C GLY A 339 3.69 -4.83 -1.17
N GLN A 340 4.35 -5.81 -1.81
CA GLN A 340 5.34 -5.52 -2.85
C GLN A 340 4.70 -4.96 -4.13
N GLN A 341 3.47 -5.37 -4.47
CA GLN A 341 2.73 -4.80 -5.62
C GLN A 341 2.30 -3.35 -5.37
N ILE A 342 1.92 -3.00 -4.14
CA ILE A 342 1.64 -1.61 -3.74
C ILE A 342 2.92 -0.77 -3.86
N TYR A 343 4.06 -1.28 -3.38
CA TYR A 343 5.34 -0.56 -3.44
C TYR A 343 5.89 -0.41 -4.87
N SER A 344 5.65 -1.38 -5.73
CA SER A 344 6.14 -1.41 -7.11
C SER A 344 4.99 -1.63 -8.11
N PRO A 345 4.13 -0.62 -8.31
CA PRO A 345 3.03 -0.72 -9.27
C PRO A 345 3.55 -0.74 -10.70
N LEU A 346 2.67 -1.10 -11.63
CA LEU A 346 2.98 -1.03 -13.06
C LEU A 346 3.23 0.41 -13.50
N LEU A 347 4.30 0.60 -14.27
CA LEU A 347 4.59 1.86 -14.94
C LEU A 347 3.88 1.88 -16.29
N LEU A 348 3.08 2.92 -16.52
CA LEU A 348 2.34 3.12 -17.78
C LEU A 348 3.03 4.19 -18.62
N ALA A 349 3.33 3.86 -19.87
CA ALA A 349 3.84 4.81 -20.88
C ALA A 349 2.83 4.90 -22.04
N PHE A 350 2.55 6.12 -22.49
CA PHE A 350 1.55 6.37 -23.52
C PHE A 350 2.18 7.06 -24.73
N ALA A 351 1.85 6.58 -25.92
CA ALA A 351 2.20 7.20 -27.20
C ALA A 351 1.02 7.10 -28.16
N HIS A 352 0.88 8.10 -29.03
CA HIS A 352 -0.06 8.06 -30.15
C HIS A 352 0.70 7.65 -31.41
N ALA A 353 0.39 6.47 -31.93
CA ALA A 353 0.99 5.95 -33.15
C ALA A 353 -0.01 5.05 -33.87
N ASP A 354 0.21 4.90 -35.18
CA ASP A 354 -0.43 3.83 -35.94
C ASP A 354 0.11 2.46 -35.46
N GLU A 355 -0.78 1.49 -35.32
CA GLU A 355 -0.43 0.18 -34.75
C GLU A 355 0.57 -0.59 -35.62
N GLU A 356 0.41 -0.58 -36.94
CA GLU A 356 1.31 -1.30 -37.85
C GLU A 356 2.70 -0.65 -37.86
N SER A 357 2.74 0.68 -37.92
CA SER A 357 3.99 1.45 -37.83
C SER A 357 4.72 1.19 -36.51
N TRP A 358 4.00 1.18 -35.38
CA TRP A 358 4.60 0.93 -34.06
C TRP A 358 5.13 -0.52 -33.96
N LYS A 359 4.34 -1.51 -34.38
CA LYS A 359 4.74 -2.93 -34.39
C LYS A 359 5.97 -3.17 -35.28
N SER A 360 6.10 -2.46 -36.40
CA SER A 360 7.24 -2.62 -37.31
C SER A 360 8.57 -2.09 -36.76
N SER A 361 8.53 -1.21 -35.76
CA SER A 361 9.70 -0.47 -35.25
C SER A 361 10.06 -0.78 -33.80
N HIS A 362 9.22 -1.52 -33.07
CA HIS A 362 9.38 -1.74 -31.63
C HIS A 362 9.10 -3.20 -31.23
N VAL A 363 9.74 -3.64 -30.15
CA VAL A 363 9.45 -4.94 -29.51
C VAL A 363 8.30 -4.77 -28.53
N MET A 364 7.18 -5.46 -28.79
CA MET A 364 5.92 -5.23 -28.07
C MET A 364 5.89 -5.82 -26.67
N ASN A 365 6.51 -7.00 -26.51
CA ASN A 365 6.55 -7.76 -25.28
C ASN A 365 7.97 -8.32 -25.11
N ALA A 366 8.61 -7.99 -23.98
CA ALA A 366 9.94 -8.48 -23.67
C ALA A 366 10.21 -8.48 -22.17
N THR A 367 11.20 -9.26 -21.77
CA THR A 367 11.79 -9.26 -20.43
C THR A 367 13.30 -9.19 -20.55
N THR A 368 13.94 -8.64 -19.52
CA THR A 368 15.40 -8.65 -19.38
C THR A 368 15.93 -9.95 -18.75
N MET A 369 15.05 -10.76 -18.17
CA MET A 369 15.36 -12.06 -17.56
C MET A 369 15.25 -13.20 -18.59
N ASP A 370 15.71 -14.39 -18.21
CA ASP A 370 15.57 -15.62 -19.00
C ASP A 370 14.09 -15.96 -19.23
N HIS A 371 13.76 -16.47 -20.42
CA HIS A 371 12.38 -16.68 -20.82
C HIS A 371 11.69 -17.71 -19.92
N GLY A 372 10.60 -17.30 -19.25
CA GLY A 372 9.85 -18.15 -18.32
C GLY A 372 10.40 -18.20 -16.89
N TYR A 373 11.57 -17.60 -16.64
CA TYR A 373 12.11 -17.48 -15.29
C TYR A 373 11.34 -16.42 -14.49
N ASN A 374 11.07 -16.71 -13.22
CA ASN A 374 10.48 -15.78 -12.25
C ASN A 374 11.31 -15.90 -10.97
N LEU A 375 11.45 -14.80 -10.22
CA LEU A 375 12.03 -14.89 -8.88
C LEU A 375 11.15 -15.79 -7.99
N PRO A 376 11.74 -16.47 -7.00
CA PRO A 376 10.95 -17.11 -5.95
C PRO A 376 9.95 -16.12 -5.33
N PRO A 377 8.72 -16.55 -5.01
CA PRO A 377 7.67 -15.65 -4.49
C PRO A 377 8.03 -14.96 -3.16
N ASN A 378 9.02 -15.48 -2.45
CA ASN A 378 9.56 -14.94 -1.22
C ASN A 378 10.78 -14.02 -1.41
N VAL A 379 11.15 -13.67 -2.64
CA VAL A 379 12.30 -12.80 -2.94
C VAL A 379 11.91 -11.62 -3.83
N ALA A 380 12.36 -10.42 -3.45
CA ALA A 380 12.27 -9.22 -4.29
C ALA A 380 13.65 -8.64 -4.62
N ILE A 381 13.79 -8.06 -5.82
CA ILE A 381 14.90 -7.15 -6.13
C ILE A 381 14.52 -5.77 -5.61
N ILE A 382 15.21 -5.32 -4.57
CA ILE A 382 14.94 -4.01 -3.92
C ILE A 382 15.94 -2.94 -4.36
N THR A 383 16.99 -3.32 -5.09
CA THR A 383 17.91 -2.37 -5.73
C THR A 383 18.49 -3.02 -6.97
N LEU A 384 18.43 -2.31 -8.10
CA LEU A 384 19.20 -2.60 -9.30
C LEU A 384 19.64 -1.25 -9.87
N GLN A 385 20.93 -0.93 -9.75
CA GLN A 385 21.44 0.40 -10.03
C GLN A 385 22.82 0.34 -10.70
N ASP A 386 22.98 1.10 -11.78
CA ASP A 386 24.29 1.33 -12.41
C ASP A 386 25.09 2.38 -11.60
N LEU A 387 26.37 2.12 -11.37
CA LEU A 387 27.27 2.99 -10.64
C LEU A 387 28.29 3.64 -11.58
N HIS A 388 28.80 4.81 -11.18
CA HIS A 388 29.73 5.59 -12.01
C HIS A 388 31.03 4.86 -12.39
N ASP A 389 31.44 3.84 -11.62
CA ASP A 389 32.62 3.03 -11.90
C ASP A 389 32.35 1.86 -12.88
N GLY A 390 31.14 1.79 -13.44
CA GLY A 390 30.69 0.76 -14.36
C GLY A 390 30.30 -0.56 -13.67
N SER A 391 30.28 -0.60 -12.33
CA SER A 391 29.70 -1.72 -11.60
C SER A 391 28.20 -1.53 -11.40
N VAL A 392 27.49 -2.64 -11.19
CA VAL A 392 26.04 -2.64 -10.93
C VAL A 392 25.78 -3.11 -9.50
N LEU A 393 25.06 -2.28 -8.74
CA LEU A 393 24.59 -2.59 -7.39
C LEU A 393 23.28 -3.37 -7.46
N LEU A 394 23.28 -4.57 -6.88
CA LEU A 394 22.11 -5.44 -6.75
C LEU A 394 21.81 -5.70 -5.27
N ARG A 395 20.54 -5.58 -4.88
CA ARG A 395 20.05 -6.07 -3.59
C ARG A 395 18.86 -6.99 -3.78
N LEU A 396 18.98 -8.17 -3.17
CA LEU A 396 17.93 -9.17 -3.07
C LEU A 396 17.46 -9.24 -1.62
N ALA A 397 16.15 -9.21 -1.41
CA ALA A 397 15.54 -9.29 -0.08
C ALA A 397 14.61 -10.50 0.00
N HIS A 398 14.76 -11.29 1.05
CA HIS A 398 13.76 -12.27 1.45
C HIS A 398 12.63 -11.56 2.21
N LEU A 399 11.39 -11.78 1.76
CA LEU A 399 10.23 -11.00 2.20
C LEU A 399 9.60 -11.51 3.51
N TYR A 400 9.79 -12.78 3.84
CA TYR A 400 9.13 -13.43 4.99
C TYR A 400 10.04 -13.57 6.19
N GLU A 401 9.45 -13.51 7.39
CA GLU A 401 10.06 -13.87 8.67
C GLU A 401 10.14 -15.38 8.83
N ALA A 402 10.98 -15.86 9.76
CA ALA A 402 11.07 -17.28 10.02
C ALA A 402 9.75 -17.80 10.63
N GLY A 403 9.14 -18.79 9.99
CA GLY A 403 7.89 -19.40 10.44
C GLY A 403 6.62 -18.58 10.16
N GLU A 404 6.70 -17.47 9.43
CA GLU A 404 5.54 -16.62 9.10
C GLU A 404 4.55 -17.30 8.15
N ASP A 405 5.08 -18.10 7.23
CA ASP A 405 4.37 -18.82 6.18
C ASP A 405 5.02 -20.19 5.94
N VAL A 406 4.21 -21.24 5.86
CA VAL A 406 4.69 -22.63 5.80
C VAL A 406 5.56 -22.92 4.57
N LEU A 407 5.28 -22.28 3.44
CA LEU A 407 5.95 -22.52 2.16
C LEU A 407 7.07 -21.52 1.90
N ASN A 408 6.80 -20.24 2.18
CA ASN A 408 7.62 -19.10 1.78
C ASN A 408 8.65 -18.69 2.84
N SER A 409 8.54 -19.16 4.09
CA SER A 409 9.50 -18.86 5.16
C SER A 409 10.68 -19.84 5.19
N ARG A 410 11.17 -20.22 4.02
CA ARG A 410 12.24 -21.21 3.81
C ARG A 410 13.37 -20.62 2.98
N LEU A 411 14.51 -21.31 2.93
CA LEU A 411 15.64 -20.90 2.11
C LEU A 411 15.22 -20.81 0.62
N SER A 412 15.61 -19.72 -0.04
CA SER A 412 15.33 -19.49 -1.45
C SER A 412 16.58 -19.25 -2.27
N ASN A 413 16.52 -19.66 -3.54
CA ASN A 413 17.64 -19.60 -4.47
C ASN A 413 17.30 -18.69 -5.65
N VAL A 414 18.19 -17.76 -5.98
CA VAL A 414 18.12 -16.89 -7.16
C VAL A 414 19.30 -17.18 -8.08
N ASP A 415 19.01 -17.60 -9.31
CA ASP A 415 20.02 -17.83 -10.35
C ASP A 415 20.29 -16.51 -11.10
N LEU A 416 21.45 -15.89 -10.84
CA LEU A 416 21.79 -14.60 -11.43
C LEU A 416 22.05 -14.68 -12.94
N LYS A 417 22.42 -15.85 -13.48
CA LYS A 417 22.55 -16.03 -14.94
C LYS A 417 21.19 -15.91 -15.62
N LYS A 418 20.14 -16.38 -14.94
CA LYS A 418 18.75 -16.23 -15.43
C LYS A 418 18.18 -14.84 -15.17
N VAL A 419 18.58 -14.17 -14.08
CA VAL A 419 18.21 -12.76 -13.86
C VAL A 419 18.79 -11.85 -14.95
N PHE A 420 20.04 -12.08 -15.35
CA PHE A 420 20.75 -11.28 -16.34
C PHE A 420 21.01 -12.04 -17.65
N ALA A 421 20.00 -12.69 -18.22
CA ALA A 421 20.17 -13.59 -19.37
C ALA A 421 20.84 -12.93 -20.60
N GLY A 422 20.63 -11.63 -20.81
CA GLY A 422 21.23 -10.87 -21.90
C GLY A 422 22.67 -10.39 -21.66
N LYS A 423 23.29 -10.68 -20.50
CA LYS A 423 24.65 -10.22 -20.15
C LYS A 423 25.45 -11.34 -19.49
N THR A 424 26.77 -11.31 -19.66
CA THR A 424 27.67 -12.25 -18.96
C THR A 424 28.23 -11.58 -17.72
N ILE A 425 27.97 -12.12 -16.54
CA ILE A 425 28.56 -11.62 -15.29
C ILE A 425 30.03 -12.06 -15.24
N LYS A 426 30.96 -11.09 -15.24
CA LYS A 426 32.41 -11.33 -15.14
C LYS A 426 32.91 -11.31 -13.70
N GLU A 427 32.33 -10.47 -12.86
CA GLU A 427 32.71 -10.31 -11.46
C GLU A 427 31.43 -10.22 -10.61
N LEU A 428 31.44 -10.90 -9.47
CA LEU A 428 30.39 -10.81 -8.45
C LEU A 428 31.07 -10.69 -7.08
N ARG A 429 30.76 -9.59 -6.38
CA ARG A 429 31.31 -9.30 -5.07
C ARG A 429 30.21 -9.01 -4.06
N GLU A 430 30.11 -9.83 -3.01
CA GLU A 430 29.17 -9.58 -1.91
C GLU A 430 29.74 -8.55 -0.92
N THR A 431 28.92 -7.58 -0.54
CA THR A 431 29.28 -6.49 0.34
C THR A 431 28.32 -6.39 1.53
N ASN A 432 28.60 -5.49 2.47
CA ASN A 432 27.63 -5.08 3.47
C ASN A 432 26.46 -4.29 2.85
N LEU A 433 25.44 -3.95 3.64
CA LEU A 433 24.20 -3.35 3.14
C LEU A 433 24.41 -2.02 2.38
N SER A 434 25.34 -1.19 2.88
CA SER A 434 25.73 0.09 2.27
C SER A 434 26.75 -0.03 1.14
N ALA A 435 27.13 -1.25 0.75
CA ALA A 435 28.11 -1.54 -0.30
C ALA A 435 29.50 -0.90 -0.12
N ASN A 436 29.89 -0.54 1.11
CA ASN A 436 31.17 0.14 1.40
C ASN A 436 32.23 -0.79 2.04
N GLN A 437 31.89 -2.06 2.30
CA GLN A 437 32.82 -3.04 2.84
C GLN A 437 32.52 -4.43 2.25
N ASP A 438 33.56 -5.19 1.93
CA ASP A 438 33.41 -6.60 1.56
C ASP A 438 32.78 -7.41 2.69
N LYS A 439 31.82 -8.28 2.34
CA LYS A 439 31.06 -9.06 3.32
C LYS A 439 31.95 -9.94 4.19
N SER A 440 32.97 -10.55 3.59
CA SER A 440 33.95 -11.41 4.27
C SER A 440 34.85 -10.65 5.25
N GLY A 441 35.02 -9.33 5.05
CA GLY A 441 35.81 -8.47 5.92
C GLY A 441 35.08 -7.95 7.15
N MET A 442 33.76 -8.15 7.24
CA MET A 442 32.95 -7.67 8.37
C MET A 442 33.30 -8.41 9.66
N LYS A 443 33.58 -7.68 10.74
CA LYS A 443 33.84 -8.23 12.07
C LYS A 443 32.75 -7.80 13.05
N ARG A 444 32.19 -8.75 13.79
CA ARG A 444 31.22 -8.48 14.86
C ARG A 444 31.93 -8.43 16.21
N LYS A 445 31.60 -7.43 17.04
CA LYS A 445 31.97 -7.45 18.45
C LYS A 445 31.23 -8.59 19.16
N LYS A 446 31.89 -9.22 20.13
CA LYS A 446 31.28 -10.22 21.01
C LYS A 446 30.86 -9.50 22.29
N TRP A 447 29.60 -9.67 22.67
CA TRP A 447 29.02 -9.08 23.87
C TRP A 447 28.64 -10.17 24.85
N ARG A 448 28.73 -9.87 26.15
CA ARG A 448 28.03 -10.64 27.18
C ARG A 448 26.68 -9.97 27.37
N VAL A 449 25.62 -10.66 26.98
CA VAL A 449 24.25 -10.15 27.09
C VAL A 449 23.66 -10.70 28.38
N ALA A 450 23.05 -9.83 29.20
CA ALA A 450 22.34 -10.26 30.40
C ALA A 450 21.16 -11.15 30.00
N ASP A 451 20.91 -12.21 30.76
CA ASP A 451 19.79 -13.13 30.55
C ASP A 451 19.72 -13.77 29.15
N ASP A 452 20.87 -13.91 28.47
CA ASP A 452 20.96 -14.64 27.20
C ASP A 452 20.54 -16.10 27.44
N PRO A 453 19.38 -16.54 26.91
CA PRO A 453 18.90 -17.89 27.13
C PRO A 453 19.79 -18.94 26.45
N GLY A 454 20.82 -18.54 25.69
CA GLY A 454 21.73 -19.44 24.97
C GLY A 454 21.03 -20.28 23.90
N SER A 455 19.75 -20.00 23.64
CA SER A 455 18.80 -20.88 22.96
C SER A 455 17.80 -20.09 22.09
N SER A 456 18.28 -19.11 21.32
CA SER A 456 17.62 -18.84 20.04
C SER A 456 18.28 -19.70 18.98
N SER A 457 17.49 -20.46 18.22
CA SER A 457 18.03 -21.16 17.05
C SER A 457 18.68 -20.11 16.14
N ALA A 458 19.91 -20.38 15.69
CA ALA A 458 20.58 -19.47 14.79
C ALA A 458 19.68 -19.23 13.57
N PRO A 459 19.49 -17.97 13.14
CA PRO A 459 18.64 -17.68 11.98
C PRO A 459 19.17 -18.47 10.78
N ILE A 460 18.25 -19.04 10.00
CA ILE A 460 18.59 -19.71 8.74
C ILE A 460 19.13 -18.65 7.81
N ARG A 461 20.34 -18.86 7.28
CA ARG A 461 21.02 -17.93 6.38
C ARG A 461 21.44 -18.62 5.10
N GLY A 462 21.47 -17.87 4.01
CA GLY A 462 22.05 -18.33 2.76
C GLY A 462 23.55 -18.56 2.88
N ARG A 463 24.07 -19.54 2.14
CA ARG A 463 25.51 -19.79 2.09
C ARG A 463 26.26 -18.69 1.32
N PRO A 464 27.59 -18.57 1.50
CA PRO A 464 28.42 -17.70 0.66
C PRO A 464 28.18 -18.01 -0.81
N VAL A 465 28.11 -16.95 -1.62
CA VAL A 465 27.90 -17.11 -3.07
C VAL A 465 29.12 -17.73 -3.71
N ASP A 466 28.88 -18.65 -4.65
CA ASP A 466 29.89 -19.23 -5.51
C ASP A 466 29.92 -18.50 -6.86
N ASN A 467 31.07 -17.93 -7.19
CA ASN A 467 31.28 -17.13 -8.39
C ASN A 467 31.24 -17.94 -9.70
N THR A 468 31.22 -19.27 -9.64
CA THR A 468 31.08 -20.13 -10.83
C THR A 468 29.62 -20.45 -11.14
N THR A 469 28.84 -20.77 -10.11
CA THR A 469 27.41 -21.10 -10.24
C THR A 469 26.55 -19.85 -10.34
N LEU A 470 26.92 -18.75 -9.65
CA LEU A 470 26.18 -17.49 -9.58
C LEU A 470 24.75 -17.65 -9.04
N VAL A 471 24.58 -18.59 -8.09
CA VAL A 471 23.32 -18.82 -7.37
C VAL A 471 23.41 -18.15 -6.00
N VAL A 472 22.45 -17.26 -5.71
CA VAL A 472 22.33 -16.59 -4.42
C VAL A 472 21.28 -17.29 -3.57
N GLU A 473 21.67 -17.73 -2.38
CA GLU A 473 20.73 -18.25 -1.38
C GLU A 473 20.33 -17.14 -0.41
N LEU A 474 19.06 -17.08 -0.02
CA LEU A 474 18.55 -16.15 0.99
C LEU A 474 17.73 -16.91 2.02
N GLY A 475 18.05 -16.72 3.30
CA GLY A 475 17.18 -17.15 4.40
C GLY A 475 16.11 -16.09 4.74
N PRO A 476 15.14 -16.44 5.60
CA PRO A 476 14.13 -15.50 6.08
C PRO A 476 14.71 -14.17 6.57
N MET A 477 14.07 -13.07 6.19
CA MET A 477 14.47 -11.68 6.45
C MET A 477 15.86 -11.23 5.93
N GLU A 478 16.63 -12.07 5.24
CA GLU A 478 17.93 -11.65 4.73
C GLU A 478 17.83 -10.63 3.59
N ILE A 479 18.71 -9.63 3.63
CA ILE A 479 19.03 -8.77 2.49
C ILE A 479 20.49 -8.99 2.15
N ARG A 480 20.77 -9.39 0.90
CA ARG A 480 22.13 -9.58 0.39
C ARG A 480 22.44 -8.53 -0.67
N THR A 481 23.62 -7.93 -0.58
CA THR A 481 24.04 -6.79 -1.41
C THR A 481 25.27 -7.18 -2.22
N PHE A 482 25.21 -6.95 -3.53
CA PHE A 482 26.23 -7.37 -4.49
C PHE A 482 26.63 -6.23 -5.40
N LEU A 483 27.90 -6.21 -5.79
CA LEU A 483 28.42 -5.44 -6.90
C LEU A 483 28.77 -6.40 -8.03
N LEU A 484 28.23 -6.13 -9.23
CA LEU A 484 28.43 -6.93 -10.43
C LEU A 484 29.23 -6.15 -11.46
N LYS A 485 30.01 -6.86 -12.28
CA LYS A 485 30.54 -6.33 -13.55
C LYS A 485 30.20 -7.27 -14.69
N PHE A 486 29.89 -6.70 -15.85
CA PHE A 486 29.48 -7.42 -17.06
C PHE A 486 30.55 -7.41 -18.16
#